data_AF-A0A429FJ19-F1
#
_entry.id   AF-A0A429FJ19-F1
#
_cell.length_a   1.000
_cell.length_b   1.000
_cell.length_c   1.000
_cell.angle_alpha   90.00
_cell.angle_beta   90.00
_cell.angle_gamma   90.00
#
_symmetry.space_group_name_H-M   'P 1'
#
loop_
_entity.id
_entity.type
_entity.pdbx_description
1 polymer ?
#
loop_
_entity_poly.entity_id
_entity_poly.type
_entity_poly.pdbx_seq_one_letter_code
_entity_poly.pdbx_strand_id
1 'polypeptide(L)' 'MRDGRVALLAYTALDRLAAYCGATQPCVAVITAQLDELDRVTPFDVVLLDLPVPHHARTHIGGPR' A
#
# COMPACT_ATOMS: atom_id res chain seq x y z
N MET A 1 -4.72 14.56 -0.53
CA MET A 1 -4.81 14.30 -1.99
C MET A 1 -6.28 14.42 -2.37
N ARG A 2 -6.64 15.35 -3.26
CA ARG A 2 -8.05 15.72 -3.54
C ARG A 2 -8.43 15.61 -5.02
N ASP A 3 -7.58 14.94 -5.81
CA ASP A 3 -7.68 14.92 -7.29
C ASP A 3 -8.13 13.55 -7.83
N GLY A 4 -8.66 12.66 -7.00
CA GLY A 4 -9.04 11.30 -7.40
C GLY A 4 -7.86 10.35 -7.67
N ARG A 5 -6.62 10.82 -7.49
CA ARG A 5 -5.41 10.01 -7.68
C ARG A 5 -5.34 8.82 -6.71
N VAL A 6 -4.97 7.67 -7.25
CA VAL A 6 -4.76 6.43 -6.52
C VAL A 6 -3.27 6.28 -6.24
N ALA A 7 -2.93 6.00 -4.99
CA ALA A 7 -1.56 5.76 -4.56
C ALA A 7 -1.34 4.27 -4.26
N LEU A 8 -0.26 3.71 -4.80
CA LEU A 8 0.27 2.43 -4.36
C LEU A 8 1.16 2.68 -3.14
N LEU A 9 0.75 2.20 -1.97
CA LEU A 9 1.59 2.20 -0.77
C LEU A 9 2.47 0.95 -0.77
N ALA A 10 3.78 1.15 -0.77
CA ALA A 10 4.77 0.09 -0.72
C ALA A 10 5.78 0.33 0.41
N TYR A 11 6.36 -0.77 0.91
CA TYR A 11 7.36 -0.73 1.97
C TYR A 11 8.63 -1.42 1.49
N THR A 12 9.76 -0.80 1.79
CA THR A 12 11.08 -1.33 1.40
C THR A 12 11.55 -2.48 2.29
N ALA A 13 10.92 -2.63 3.46
CA ALA A 13 11.25 -3.67 4.43
C ALA A 13 10.00 -4.18 5.16
N LEU A 14 10.02 -5.47 5.50
CA LEU A 14 8.88 -6.17 6.11
C LEU A 14 8.57 -5.68 7.54
N ASP A 15 9.60 -5.33 8.31
CA ASP A 15 9.46 -4.76 9.65
C ASP A 15 8.76 -3.40 9.62
N ARG A 16 9.08 -2.54 8.64
CA ARG A 16 8.39 -1.26 8.43
C ARG A 16 6.94 -1.47 8.05
N LEU A 17 6.65 -2.43 7.16
CA LEU A 17 5.28 -2.78 6.80
C LEU A 17 4.48 -3.18 8.05
N ALA A 18 5.03 -4.06 8.89
CA ALA A 18 4.37 -4.50 10.12
C ALA A 18 4.17 -3.34 11.11
N ALA A 19 5.15 -2.45 11.26
CA ALA A 19 5.06 -1.30 12.16
C ALA A 19 4.10 -0.21 11.68
N TYR A 20 4.02 0.04 10.37
CA TYR A 20 3.32 1.19 9.79
C TYR A 20 1.95 0.86 9.20
N CYS A 21 1.78 -0.32 8.61
CA CYS A 21 0.51 -0.81 8.05
C CYS A 21 -0.24 -1.71 9.06
N GLY A 22 0.51 -2.46 9.88
CA GLY A 22 -0.01 -3.40 10.87
C GLY A 22 0.27 -4.85 10.48
N ALA A 23 0.63 -5.67 11.47
CA ALA A 23 1.13 -7.03 11.25
C ALA A 23 0.13 -8.03 10.62
N THR A 24 -1.16 -7.71 10.58
CA THR A 24 -2.21 -8.59 10.07
C THR A 24 -2.68 -8.23 8.66
N GLN A 25 -2.15 -7.16 8.06
CA GLN A 25 -2.56 -6.75 6.73
C GLN A 25 -1.89 -7.66 5.67
N PRO A 26 -2.65 -8.18 4.69
CA PRO A 26 -2.07 -8.93 3.58
C PRO A 26 -1.16 -8.03 2.78
N CYS A 27 0.04 -8.52 2.55
CA CYS A 27 1.03 -7.89 1.72
C CYS A 27 1.61 -8.90 0.75
N VAL A 28 2.06 -8.41 -0.40
CA VAL A 28 2.83 -9.18 -1.37
C VAL A 28 4.20 -8.52 -1.53
N ALA A 29 5.25 -9.33 -1.57
CA ALA A 29 6.56 -8.84 -1.96
C ALA A 29 6.59 -8.71 -3.48
N VAL A 30 6.93 -7.51 -3.97
CA VAL A 30 7.07 -7.19 -5.39
C VAL A 30 8.44 -6.58 -5.61
N ILE A 31 9.13 -7.00 -6.66
CA ILE A 31 10.34 -6.32 -7.12
C ILE A 31 9.94 -5.12 -7.98
N THR A 32 10.78 -4.08 -8.03
CA THR A 32 10.49 -2.85 -8.78
C THR A 32 10.18 -3.10 -10.26
N ALA A 33 10.81 -4.10 -10.86
CA ALA A 33 10.55 -4.51 -12.26
C ALA A 33 9.11 -5.03 -12.50
N GLN A 34 8.37 -5.40 -11.46
CA GLN A 34 6.98 -5.84 -11.56
C GLN A 34 5.96 -4.70 -11.43
N LEU A 35 6.41 -3.46 -11.16
CA LEU A 35 5.49 -2.33 -10.99
C LEU A 35 4.69 -2.04 -12.26
N ASP A 36 5.30 -2.20 -13.44
CA ASP A 36 4.62 -2.03 -14.73
C ASP A 36 3.54 -3.08 -14.97
N GLU A 37 3.71 -4.29 -14.44
CA GLU A 37 2.68 -5.32 -14.49
C GLU A 37 1.56 -5.03 -13.49
N LEU A 38 1.91 -4.57 -12.29
CA LEU A 38 0.95 -4.21 -11.27
C LEU A 38 0.06 -3.03 -11.71
N ASP A 39 0.63 -2.00 -12.34
CA ASP A 39 -0.12 -0.83 -12.85
C ASP A 39 -1.12 -1.24 -13.95
N ARG A 40 -0.75 -2.22 -14.79
CA ARG A 40 -1.66 -2.77 -15.81
C ARG A 40 -2.87 -3.49 -15.22
N VAL A 41 -2.71 -4.14 -14.06
CA VAL A 41 -3.79 -4.87 -13.38
C VAL A 41 -4.59 -3.96 -12.47
N THR A 42 -3.94 -3.01 -11.81
CA THR A 42 -4.52 -2.06 -10.87
C THR A 42 -3.80 -0.72 -11.02
N PRO A 43 -4.34 0.20 -11.83
CA PRO A 43 -3.68 1.46 -12.12
C PRO A 43 -3.46 2.32 -10.88
N PHE A 44 -2.30 2.96 -10.81
CA PHE A 44 -1.94 3.93 -9.78
C PHE A 44 -1.17 5.11 -10.36
N ASP A 45 -1.35 6.28 -9.77
CA ASP A 45 -0.70 7.50 -10.24
C ASP A 45 0.65 7.74 -9.57
N VAL A 46 0.80 7.25 -8.35
CA VAL A 46 1.98 7.49 -7.52
C VAL A 46 2.32 6.27 -6.68
N VAL A 47 3.62 6.04 -6.48
CA VAL A 47 4.13 5.09 -5.49
C VAL A 47 4.57 5.87 -4.26
N LEU A 48 4.00 5.54 -3.11
CA LEU A 48 4.42 6.07 -1.82
C LEU A 48 5.23 5.01 -1.09
N LEU A 49 6.45 5.36 -0.69
CA LEU A 49 7.36 4.45 -0.02
C LEU A 49 7.43 4.77 1.48
N ASP A 50 7.29 3.73 2.30
CA ASP A 50 7.50 3.77 3.75
C ASP A 50 6.70 4.85 4.50
N LEU A 51 5.51 5.19 3.98
CA LEU A 51 4.64 6.18 4.62
C LEU A 51 3.93 5.56 5.84
N PRO A 52 4.02 6.17 7.03
CA PRO A 52 3.27 5.70 8.19
C PRO A 52 1.76 5.87 7.99
N VAL A 53 1.00 4.77 8.00
CA VAL A 53 -0.47 4.84 7.95
C VAL A 53 -1.00 5.32 9.30
N PRO A 54 -1.90 6.31 9.37
CA PRO A 54 -2.52 6.72 10.63
C PRO A 54 -3.23 5.55 11.32
N HIS A 55 -3.15 5.47 12.66
CA HIS A 55 -3.71 4.36 13.43
C HIS A 55 -5.19 4.05 13.12
N HIS A 56 -6.01 5.09 12.87
CA HIS A 56 -7.44 4.94 12.54
C HIS A 56 -7.70 4.40 11.13
N ALA A 57 -6.69 4.43 10.25
CA ALA A 57 -6.76 3.97 8.86
C ALA A 57 -6.05 2.61 8.67
N ARG A 58 -5.42 2.07 9.71
CA ARG A 58 -4.89 0.70 9.73
C ARG A 58 -6.06 -0.27 9.85
N THR A 59 -6.74 -0.51 8.74
CA THR A 59 -8.01 -1.24 8.73
C THR A 59 -7.79 -2.75 8.69
N HIS A 60 -8.56 -3.44 9.54
CA HIS A 60 -8.94 -4.85 9.45
C HIS A 60 -9.78 -5.02 8.18
N ILE A 61 -9.36 -5.84 7.22
CA ILE A 61 -10.05 -5.98 5.94
C ILE A 61 -11.53 -6.32 6.18
N GLY A 62 -12.45 -5.39 5.87
CA GLY A 62 -13.89 -5.54 6.06
C GLY A 62 -14.59 -4.33 6.70
N GLY A 63 -14.68 -3.19 6.00
CA GLY A 63 -15.64 -2.11 6.30
C GLY A 63 -16.65 -1.98 5.16
N PRO A 64 -17.95 -1.73 5.42
CA PRO A 64 -19.03 -1.97 4.46
C PRO A 64 -19.02 -0.99 3.28
N ARG A 65 -19.48 -1.51 2.13
CA ARG A 65 -19.68 -0.80 0.86
C ARG A 65 -20.86 0.16 0.93
#